data_AF-A0A2P6VSK9-F1
#
_entry.id   AF-A0A2P6VSK9-F1
#
_cell.length_a   1.000
_cell.length_b   1.000
_cell.length_c   1.000
_cell.angle_alpha   90.00
_cell.angle_beta   90.00
_cell.angle_gamma   90.00
#
_symmetry.space_group_name_H-M   'P 1'
#
loop_
_entity.id
_entity.type
_entity.pdbx_description
1 polymer ?
#
loop_
_entity_poly.entity_id
_entity_poly.type
_entity_poly.pdbx_seq_one_letter_code
_entity_poly.pdbx_strand_id
1 'polypeptide(L)'
;MVEWELDVALPVAPPTHIEADYRCWFCPDTEGTPGNDLTLQLHPNGLCVVALAPGHAGLRPATGGDGSSAAAAGTQPAAPAEPGQAGAEAEQQQRGQQVVQAQAQAQAATVPRPAQLSLNTKLLQAEFRKGRGPVLQPESIIGRLSAGGASYTLRCCTRGLLLEINSRLQDLSGDALLRELAGSYLAILEPRAADVQALAARCLSQQQYVERRQARQSEQQEEMELQHAELRPEGGAVQGAVFLPGSCERPFFVRLNRLRASQACDRVAYPLVMILALMTAARSWGRSVPGAIAFLLAYATAAAATIAWQRLRPASYATWREAPAALLSLLCLGLGMAGAHMRRKLDSYAVPDEAPGAPLPGIATQLQLSTVASHTATLLYVSLAVSMATIALSLRMRLGLAVPVWAVVAATAIPADRSICAVPYLAALAARRAQQALHHALSLLSFVLPMPVAPWVRPDDQARCAALLAFFQVAFGALLPLLYTAFGEARLFLLHQQDRRAAGLPPERGLHASAYAWLWCVTLGGSSAFTAALVCVLLGVAWDYTAFFSVPVHQRSFG
;
A
#
# COMPACT_ATOMS: atom_id res chain seq x y z
N MET A 1 26.43 -21.00 55.06
CA MET A 1 26.47 -21.32 53.62
C MET A 1 26.73 -20.02 52.90
N VAL A 2 27.90 -19.89 52.29
CA VAL A 2 28.26 -18.70 51.50
C VAL A 2 27.86 -19.03 50.07
N GLU A 3 26.79 -18.41 49.58
CA GLU A 3 26.42 -18.47 48.17
C GLU A 3 27.42 -17.61 47.38
N TRP A 4 28.12 -18.25 46.44
CA TRP A 4 28.96 -17.56 45.48
C TRP A 4 28.10 -17.34 44.22
N GLU A 5 27.56 -16.13 44.06
CA GLU A 5 26.99 -15.69 42.79
C GLU A 5 28.13 -15.48 41.80
N LEU A 6 28.31 -16.46 40.90
CA LEU A 6 29.26 -16.38 39.80
C LEU A 6 28.58 -15.63 38.64
N ASP A 7 28.57 -14.29 38.70
CA ASP A 7 28.13 -13.39 37.63
C ASP A 7 29.13 -13.34 36.46
N VAL A 8 29.53 -14.50 35.98
CA VAL A 8 30.32 -14.61 34.74
C VAL A 8 29.37 -15.06 33.65
N ALA A 9 28.82 -14.08 32.93
CA ALA A 9 28.09 -14.33 31.71
C ALA A 9 29.03 -15.05 30.72
N LEU A 10 28.91 -16.38 30.64
CA LEU A 10 29.64 -17.16 29.66
C LEU A 10 29.20 -16.71 28.26
N PRO A 11 30.14 -16.45 27.33
CA PRO A 11 29.78 -16.09 25.97
C PRO A 11 28.94 -17.21 25.34
N VAL A 12 27.93 -16.81 24.55
CA VAL A 12 26.92 -17.70 23.93
C VAL A 12 27.56 -18.75 23.00
N ALA A 13 28.80 -18.52 22.56
CA ALA A 13 29.63 -19.48 21.84
C ALA A 13 31.12 -19.30 22.24
N PRO A 14 31.93 -20.38 22.21
CA PRO A 14 33.37 -20.26 22.35
C PRO A 14 33.94 -19.37 21.23
N PRO A 15 34.92 -18.49 21.52
CA PRO A 15 35.53 -17.66 20.50
C PRO A 15 36.15 -18.53 19.42
N THR A 16 35.95 -18.16 18.17
CA THR A 16 36.61 -18.80 17.05
C THR A 16 38.12 -18.56 17.13
N HIS A 17 38.93 -19.43 16.49
CA HIS A 17 40.39 -19.27 16.45
C HIS A 17 40.80 -17.89 15.87
N ILE A 18 39.97 -17.30 15.02
CA ILE A 18 40.17 -15.95 14.49
C ILE A 18 39.95 -14.90 15.60
N GLU A 19 38.89 -15.03 16.39
CA GLU A 19 38.62 -14.11 17.50
C GLU A 19 39.62 -14.24 18.65
N ALA A 20 40.18 -15.43 18.86
CA ALA A 20 41.17 -15.69 19.89
C ALA A 20 42.55 -15.11 19.53
N ASP A 21 42.94 -15.19 18.26
CA ASP A 21 44.31 -14.86 17.83
C ASP A 21 44.45 -13.45 17.26
N TYR A 22 43.39 -12.89 16.68
CA TYR A 22 43.48 -11.58 16.05
C TYR A 22 43.14 -10.46 17.04
N ARG A 23 44.01 -9.45 17.11
CA ARG A 23 43.67 -8.18 17.76
C ARG A 23 42.84 -7.32 16.82
N CYS A 24 41.61 -7.02 17.22
CA CYS A 24 40.67 -6.24 16.44
C CYS A 24 40.70 -4.76 16.83
N TRP A 25 40.84 -3.89 15.85
CA TRP A 25 40.75 -2.43 15.98
C TRP A 25 39.74 -1.87 14.98
N PHE A 26 39.11 -0.76 15.34
CA PHE A 26 38.13 -0.08 14.51
C PHE A 26 38.61 1.33 14.22
N CYS A 27 38.69 1.69 12.95
CA CYS A 27 39.11 3.02 12.53
C CYS A 27 37.86 3.76 12.06
N PRO A 28 37.24 4.58 12.92
CA PRO A 28 36.02 5.30 12.60
C PRO A 28 36.29 6.44 11.61
N ASP A 29 35.27 6.78 10.82
CA ASP A 29 35.24 7.97 9.97
C ASP A 29 36.52 8.18 9.14
N THR A 30 36.93 7.16 8.40
CA THR A 30 38.19 7.21 7.63
C THR A 30 38.16 8.43 6.68
N GLU A 31 39.18 9.30 6.77
CA GLU A 31 39.27 10.64 6.14
C GLU A 31 38.18 11.65 6.55
N GLY A 32 37.63 11.54 7.75
CA GLY A 32 36.57 12.44 8.20
C GLY A 32 35.25 12.27 7.47
N THR A 33 35.10 11.18 6.69
CA THR A 33 33.82 10.82 6.07
C THR A 33 32.96 10.08 7.10
N PRO A 34 31.84 10.67 7.58
CA PRO A 34 31.05 10.07 8.64
C PRO A 34 30.52 8.69 8.27
N GLY A 35 30.75 7.70 9.12
CA GLY A 35 30.29 6.32 8.90
C GLY A 35 31.08 5.51 7.87
N ASN A 36 32.19 6.03 7.35
CA ASN A 36 33.17 5.28 6.55
C ASN A 36 34.12 4.50 7.48
N ASP A 37 33.56 3.62 8.30
CA ASP A 37 34.26 2.90 9.36
C ASP A 37 34.91 1.60 8.85
N LEU A 38 36.18 1.38 9.16
CA LEU A 38 36.93 0.18 8.78
C LEU A 38 37.34 -0.64 10.00
N THR A 39 37.47 -1.95 9.84
CA THR A 39 37.98 -2.87 10.85
C THR A 39 39.33 -3.42 10.42
N LEU A 40 40.25 -3.49 11.37
CA LEU A 40 41.60 -4.01 11.21
C LEU A 40 41.82 -5.15 12.18
N GLN A 41 42.14 -6.33 11.67
CA GLN A 41 42.41 -7.51 12.48
C GLN A 41 43.88 -7.87 12.32
N LEU A 42 44.68 -7.69 13.38
CA LEU A 42 46.11 -7.99 13.39
C LEU A 42 46.36 -9.39 13.93
N HIS A 43 46.91 -10.26 13.09
CA HIS A 43 47.40 -11.59 13.47
C HIS A 43 48.76 -11.50 14.19
N PRO A 44 49.11 -12.43 15.08
CA PRO A 44 50.42 -12.47 15.75
C PRO A 44 51.61 -12.57 14.78
N ASN A 45 51.40 -13.12 13.59
CA ASN A 45 52.42 -13.20 12.53
C ASN A 45 52.68 -11.85 11.81
N GLY A 46 52.04 -10.76 12.25
CA GLY A 46 52.20 -9.43 11.65
C GLY A 46 51.32 -9.15 10.44
N LEU A 47 50.45 -10.08 10.05
CA LEU A 47 49.44 -9.87 9.00
C LEU A 47 48.28 -9.03 9.53
N CYS A 48 47.84 -8.06 8.75
CA CYS A 48 46.71 -7.19 9.06
C CYS A 48 45.61 -7.37 8.02
N VAL A 49 44.44 -7.82 8.45
CA VAL A 49 43.26 -7.98 7.61
C VAL A 49 42.40 -6.72 7.72
N VAL A 50 42.11 -6.11 6.58
CA VAL A 50 41.26 -4.90 6.47
C VAL A 50 39.88 -5.31 5.99
N ALA A 51 38.83 -4.89 6.69
CA ALA A 51 37.42 -5.15 6.36
C ALA A 51 36.56 -3.90 6.61
N LEU A 52 35.30 -3.93 6.19
CA LEU A 52 34.33 -2.91 6.59
C LEU A 52 33.88 -3.16 8.03
N ALA A 53 33.76 -2.10 8.83
CA ALA A 53 33.22 -2.26 10.17
C ALA A 53 31.70 -2.53 10.12
N PRO A 54 31.13 -3.26 11.10
CA PRO A 54 29.69 -3.55 11.13
C PRO A 54 28.79 -2.31 11.19
N GLY A 55 29.34 -1.15 11.56
CA GLY A 55 28.61 0.13 11.58
C GLY A 55 28.74 0.96 10.30
N HIS A 56 29.50 0.49 9.31
CA HIS A 56 29.76 1.23 8.08
C HIS A 56 28.46 1.62 7.37
N ALA A 57 28.31 2.88 6.99
CA ALA A 57 27.06 3.42 6.45
C ALA A 57 26.60 2.70 5.17
N GLY A 58 27.55 2.30 4.32
CA GLY A 58 27.27 1.53 3.10
C GLY A 58 26.76 0.10 3.31
N LEU A 59 26.80 -0.45 4.54
CA LEU A 59 26.22 -1.76 4.87
C LEU A 59 24.77 -1.66 5.38
N ARG A 60 24.27 -0.45 5.63
CA ARG A 60 22.89 -0.28 6.11
C ARG A 60 21.91 -0.62 4.98
N PRO A 61 20.81 -1.34 5.26
CA PRO A 61 19.78 -1.56 4.27
C PRO A 61 19.24 -0.21 3.80
N ALA A 62 19.01 -0.07 2.48
CA ALA A 62 18.41 1.13 1.93
C ALA A 62 16.99 1.28 2.50
N THR A 63 16.85 2.03 3.58
CA THR A 63 15.55 2.48 4.07
C THR A 63 15.03 3.43 3.01
N GLY A 64 14.08 2.98 2.20
CA GLY A 64 13.49 3.81 1.15
C GLY A 64 12.89 5.07 1.75
N GLY A 65 13.56 6.21 1.55
CA GLY A 65 13.10 7.50 2.03
C GLY A 65 14.25 8.47 2.28
N ASP A 66 14.16 9.61 1.61
CA ASP A 66 14.83 10.88 1.88
C ASP A 66 16.30 10.99 1.46
N GLY A 67 16.47 11.34 0.18
CA GLY A 67 17.70 11.95 -0.31
C GLY A 67 17.89 13.32 0.34
N SER A 68 18.63 13.36 1.45
CA SER A 68 19.20 14.59 1.97
C SER A 68 20.50 14.29 2.74
N SER A 69 21.50 15.13 2.46
CA SER A 69 22.76 15.28 3.17
C SER A 69 23.81 14.16 3.06
N ALA A 70 24.52 14.16 1.93
CA ALA A 70 25.98 13.99 1.97
C ALA A 70 26.60 15.18 1.23
N ALA A 71 27.11 16.13 2.00
CA ALA A 71 27.75 17.35 1.53
C ALA A 71 28.97 17.03 0.65
N ALA A 72 28.82 17.20 -0.66
CA ALA A 72 29.95 17.31 -1.57
C ALA A 72 30.51 18.74 -1.46
N ALA A 73 31.55 18.90 -0.63
CA ALA A 73 32.34 20.13 -0.56
C ALA A 73 33.13 20.31 -1.87
N GLY A 74 32.54 21.04 -2.83
CA GLY A 74 33.22 21.51 -4.03
C GLY A 74 33.34 23.04 -4.00
N THR A 75 34.53 23.55 -3.72
CA THR A 75 34.88 24.97 -3.80
C THR A 75 34.81 25.46 -5.25
N GLN A 76 33.95 26.44 -5.56
CA GLN A 76 33.97 27.17 -6.82
C GLN A 76 34.44 28.63 -6.60
N PRO A 77 35.30 29.18 -7.48
CA PRO A 77 35.80 30.55 -7.37
C PRO A 77 34.84 31.58 -7.99
N ALA A 78 34.95 32.81 -7.48
CA ALA A 78 34.14 33.98 -7.76
C ALA A 78 34.04 34.37 -9.26
N ALA A 79 32.84 34.80 -9.66
CA ALA A 79 32.54 35.38 -10.98
C ALA A 79 32.80 36.91 -11.00
N PRO A 80 33.25 37.49 -12.13
CA PRO A 80 33.17 38.92 -12.37
C PRO A 80 31.97 39.32 -13.23
N ALA A 81 31.73 40.63 -13.24
CA ALA A 81 30.51 41.37 -13.60
C ALA A 81 30.07 41.35 -15.09
N GLU A 82 28.79 41.67 -15.28
CA GLU A 82 28.06 41.82 -16.55
C GLU A 82 28.60 42.95 -17.45
N PRO A 83 28.32 42.88 -18.77
CA PRO A 83 27.28 43.80 -19.29
C PRO A 83 26.42 43.25 -20.44
N GLY A 84 25.23 43.87 -20.60
CA GLY A 84 24.68 44.18 -21.94
C GLY A 84 23.41 43.43 -22.35
N GLN A 85 22.26 44.10 -22.17
CA GLN A 85 20.94 43.67 -22.64
C GLN A 85 20.82 43.82 -24.17
N ALA A 86 20.86 42.70 -24.90
CA ALA A 86 20.24 42.52 -26.22
C ALA A 86 20.28 41.02 -26.61
N GLY A 87 19.39 40.21 -26.03
CA GLY A 87 19.35 38.78 -26.33
C GLY A 87 18.31 37.97 -25.54
N ALA A 88 17.18 38.57 -25.18
CA ALA A 88 16.28 38.00 -24.17
C ALA A 88 15.47 36.75 -24.61
N GLU A 89 15.31 36.50 -25.91
CA GLU A 89 14.42 35.41 -26.38
C GLU A 89 15.13 34.09 -26.69
N ALA A 90 16.40 34.12 -27.12
CA ALA A 90 17.17 32.90 -27.38
C ALA A 90 17.71 32.25 -26.09
N GLU A 91 18.02 33.05 -25.08
CA GLU A 91 18.54 32.58 -23.78
C GLU A 91 17.45 31.91 -22.93
N GLN A 92 16.19 32.33 -23.10
CA GLN A 92 15.05 31.72 -22.40
C GLN A 92 14.71 30.31 -22.95
N GLN A 93 14.95 30.08 -24.24
CA GLN A 93 14.81 28.76 -24.85
C GLN A 93 15.94 27.79 -24.46
N GLN A 94 17.18 28.28 -24.32
CA GLN A 94 18.29 27.48 -23.79
C GLN A 94 18.15 27.18 -22.29
N ARG A 95 17.66 28.12 -21.48
CA ARG A 95 17.31 27.85 -20.07
C ARG A 95 16.19 26.82 -19.96
N GLY A 96 15.17 26.88 -20.82
CA GLY A 96 14.10 25.88 -20.87
C GLY A 96 14.63 24.48 -21.18
N GLN A 97 15.54 24.35 -22.16
CA GLN A 97 16.16 23.06 -22.49
C GLN A 97 17.09 22.55 -21.38
N GLN A 98 17.86 23.42 -20.72
CA GLN A 98 18.69 23.03 -19.58
C GLN A 98 17.86 22.58 -18.36
N VAL A 99 16.72 23.21 -18.09
CA VAL A 99 15.81 22.81 -17.00
C VAL A 99 15.15 21.46 -17.30
N VAL A 100 14.73 21.21 -18.54
CA VAL A 100 14.17 19.91 -18.95
C VAL A 100 15.23 18.81 -18.92
N GLN A 101 16.47 19.11 -19.30
CA GLN A 101 17.58 18.15 -19.27
C GLN A 101 18.05 17.86 -17.82
N ALA A 102 18.04 18.87 -16.94
CA ALA A 102 18.28 18.70 -15.51
C ALA A 102 17.15 17.91 -14.82
N GLN A 103 15.88 18.14 -15.19
CA GLN A 103 14.75 17.34 -14.70
C GLN A 103 14.78 15.90 -15.21
N ALA A 104 15.19 15.66 -16.46
CA ALA A 104 15.36 14.31 -16.99
C ALA A 104 16.51 13.56 -16.29
N GLN A 105 17.60 14.24 -15.93
CA GLN A 105 18.70 13.68 -15.14
C GLN A 105 18.30 13.43 -13.67
N ALA A 106 17.48 14.29 -13.07
CA ALA A 106 16.93 14.09 -11.72
C ALA A 106 15.91 12.93 -11.67
N GLN A 107 15.10 12.74 -12.71
CA GLN A 107 14.15 11.63 -12.81
C GLN A 107 14.83 10.28 -13.08
N ALA A 108 16.01 10.26 -13.71
CA ALA A 108 16.84 9.06 -13.86
C ALA A 108 17.53 8.61 -12.55
N ALA A 109 17.57 9.47 -11.52
CA ALA A 109 18.13 9.14 -10.20
C ALA A 109 17.15 8.42 -9.25
N THR A 110 15.88 8.27 -9.66
CA THR A 110 14.80 7.74 -8.79
C THR A 110 14.73 6.21 -8.71
N VAL A 111 15.56 5.49 -9.48
CA VAL A 111 15.69 4.03 -9.32
C VAL A 111 16.91 3.77 -8.44
N PRO A 112 16.73 3.19 -7.24
CA PRO A 112 17.86 2.86 -6.37
C PRO A 112 18.80 1.92 -7.13
N ARG A 113 19.99 2.41 -7.48
CA ARG A 113 21.00 1.57 -8.12
C ARG A 113 21.40 0.48 -7.12
N PRO A 114 21.53 -0.78 -7.56
CA PRO A 114 22.00 -1.85 -6.69
C PRO A 114 23.41 -1.50 -6.19
N ALA A 115 23.75 -1.97 -4.99
CA ALA A 115 25.08 -1.74 -4.43
C ALA A 115 26.16 -2.31 -5.36
N GLN A 116 27.24 -1.56 -5.56
CA GLN A 116 28.37 -1.92 -6.44
C GLN A 116 29.70 -1.56 -5.77
N LEU A 117 30.70 -2.43 -5.90
CA LEU A 117 32.07 -2.18 -5.44
C LEU A 117 33.02 -2.15 -6.63
N SER A 118 33.72 -1.03 -6.81
CA SER A 118 34.81 -0.90 -7.78
C SER A 118 36.13 -0.93 -7.02
N LEU A 119 36.87 -2.03 -7.12
CA LEU A 119 38.22 -2.13 -6.57
C LEU A 119 39.23 -1.42 -7.48
N ASN A 120 40.35 -0.98 -6.92
CA ASN A 120 41.38 -0.27 -7.68
C ASN A 120 42.08 -1.25 -8.65
N THR A 121 41.84 -1.07 -9.94
CA THR A 121 42.38 -1.93 -11.02
C THR A 121 43.90 -1.99 -11.02
N LYS A 122 44.61 -0.94 -10.60
CA LYS A 122 46.07 -0.96 -10.48
C LYS A 122 46.56 -1.87 -9.36
N LEU A 123 45.78 -2.05 -8.30
CA LEU A 123 46.10 -2.96 -7.21
C LEU A 123 45.75 -4.41 -7.57
N LEU A 124 44.70 -4.62 -8.36
CA LEU A 124 44.33 -5.94 -8.89
C LEU A 124 45.30 -6.45 -9.96
N GLN A 125 45.77 -5.55 -10.81
CA GLN A 125 46.71 -5.83 -11.91
C GLN A 125 48.16 -5.68 -11.52
N ALA A 126 48.45 -5.26 -10.27
CA ALA A 126 49.83 -5.23 -9.78
C ALA A 126 50.35 -6.66 -9.79
N GLU A 127 51.06 -7.04 -10.86
CA GLU A 127 51.87 -8.24 -10.86
C GLU A 127 52.73 -8.20 -9.61
N PHE A 128 52.63 -9.22 -8.76
CA PHE A 128 53.51 -9.43 -7.62
C PHE A 128 54.93 -9.65 -8.14
N ARG A 129 55.61 -8.56 -8.52
CA ARG A 129 56.94 -8.58 -9.11
C ARG A 129 57.88 -9.18 -8.07
N LYS A 130 58.36 -10.39 -8.35
CA LYS A 130 59.21 -11.19 -7.45
C LYS A 130 58.53 -11.58 -6.12
N GLY A 131 57.21 -11.83 -6.14
CA GLY A 131 56.48 -12.33 -4.97
C GLY A 131 56.19 -11.29 -3.87
N ARG A 132 56.33 -9.99 -4.17
CA ARG A 132 55.97 -8.90 -3.26
C ARG A 132 54.99 -7.94 -3.96
N GLY A 133 53.89 -7.60 -3.28
CA GLY A 133 52.90 -6.66 -3.80
C GLY A 133 53.33 -5.19 -3.65
N PRO A 134 52.49 -4.23 -4.05
CA PRO A 134 52.77 -2.81 -3.85
C PRO A 134 52.70 -2.43 -2.37
N VAL A 135 53.55 -1.51 -1.93
CA VAL A 135 53.45 -0.92 -0.58
C VAL A 135 52.38 0.16 -0.61
N LEU A 136 51.29 -0.04 0.13
CA LEU A 136 50.26 0.97 0.34
C LEU A 136 50.72 1.97 1.39
N GLN A 137 50.42 3.24 1.14
CA GLN A 137 50.50 4.30 2.13
C GLN A 137 49.16 4.47 2.84
N PRO A 138 49.12 5.06 4.03
CA PRO A 138 47.88 5.60 4.58
C PRO A 138 47.20 6.47 3.52
N GLU A 139 45.88 6.36 3.40
CA GLU A 139 45.05 7.02 2.39
C GLU A 139 45.13 6.49 0.95
N SER A 140 45.89 5.42 0.70
CA SER A 140 45.84 4.75 -0.60
C SER A 140 44.44 4.17 -0.86
N ILE A 141 43.84 4.47 -2.01
CA ILE A 141 42.49 4.01 -2.37
C ILE A 141 42.54 2.52 -2.71
N ILE A 142 41.82 1.72 -1.93
CA ILE A 142 41.62 0.28 -2.14
C ILE A 142 40.46 0.06 -3.11
N GLY A 143 39.37 0.81 -2.94
CA GLY A 143 38.20 0.74 -3.81
C GLY A 143 37.15 1.80 -3.50
N ARG A 144 36.02 1.74 -4.21
CA ARG A 144 34.87 2.61 -4.02
C ARG A 144 33.60 1.78 -3.94
N LEU A 145 32.86 1.93 -2.84
CA LEU A 145 31.57 1.29 -2.60
C LEU A 145 30.45 2.29 -2.89
N SER A 146 29.54 1.95 -3.79
CA SER A 146 28.30 2.69 -4.01
C SER A 146 27.14 1.89 -3.43
N ALA A 147 26.45 2.41 -2.44
CA ALA A 147 25.33 1.75 -1.75
C ALA A 147 24.36 2.80 -1.20
N GLY A 148 23.05 2.51 -1.26
CA GLY A 148 22.02 3.40 -0.71
C GLY A 148 21.98 4.81 -1.32
N GLY A 149 22.44 4.98 -2.57
CA GLY A 149 22.55 6.28 -3.24
C GLY A 149 23.78 7.10 -2.84
N ALA A 150 24.58 6.64 -1.87
CA ALA A 150 25.84 7.25 -1.47
C ALA A 150 27.06 6.50 -2.05
N SER A 151 28.20 7.17 -2.11
CA SER A 151 29.47 6.60 -2.56
C SER A 151 30.56 6.79 -1.49
N TYR A 152 31.14 5.68 -1.05
CA TYR A 152 32.18 5.62 -0.03
C TYR A 152 33.51 5.24 -0.67
N THR A 153 34.57 6.02 -0.42
CA THR A 153 35.92 5.68 -0.88
C THR A 153 36.63 4.92 0.23
N LEU A 154 36.98 3.66 -0.05
CA LEU A 154 37.63 2.76 0.88
C LEU A 154 39.14 2.93 0.74
N ARG A 155 39.81 3.30 1.84
CA ARG A 155 41.24 3.60 1.85
C ARG A 155 42.00 2.78 2.88
N CYS A 156 43.29 2.64 2.63
CA CYS A 156 44.20 1.97 3.51
C CYS A 156 44.47 2.82 4.77
N CYS A 157 44.21 2.27 5.95
CA CYS A 157 44.41 2.99 7.23
C CYS A 157 45.86 2.99 7.72
N THR A 158 46.71 2.14 7.16
CA THR A 158 48.09 1.96 7.60
C THR A 158 49.04 1.81 6.41
N ARG A 159 50.33 2.01 6.65
CA ARG A 159 51.36 1.68 5.66
C ARG A 159 51.63 0.18 5.72
N GLY A 160 51.63 -0.50 4.59
CA GLY A 160 51.91 -1.94 4.56
C GLY A 160 52.10 -2.50 3.17
N LEU A 161 52.79 -3.64 3.08
CA LEU A 161 52.89 -4.40 1.84
C LEU A 161 51.55 -5.06 1.56
N LEU A 162 50.94 -4.79 0.41
CA LEU A 162 49.71 -5.47 0.00
C LEU A 162 50.00 -6.91 -0.38
N LEU A 163 49.37 -7.86 0.30
CA LEU A 163 49.49 -9.29 0.01
C LEU A 163 48.31 -9.79 -0.82
N GLU A 164 47.10 -9.33 -0.52
CA GLU A 164 45.90 -9.81 -1.19
C GLU A 164 44.80 -8.74 -1.19
N ILE A 165 44.01 -8.71 -2.26
CA ILE A 165 42.71 -8.03 -2.32
C ILE A 165 41.66 -9.05 -2.70
N ASN A 166 40.53 -9.05 -2.02
CA ASN A 166 39.43 -9.97 -2.31
C ASN A 166 38.73 -9.57 -3.62
N SER A 167 39.21 -10.12 -4.74
CA SER A 167 38.69 -9.81 -6.08
C SER A 167 37.26 -10.28 -6.31
N ARG A 168 36.79 -11.29 -5.56
CA ARG A 168 35.43 -11.87 -5.68
C ARG A 168 34.34 -10.84 -5.40
N LEU A 169 34.64 -9.81 -4.62
CA LEU A 169 33.70 -8.75 -4.30
C LEU A 169 33.31 -7.89 -5.52
N GLN A 170 34.09 -7.90 -6.60
CA GLN A 170 33.73 -7.19 -7.85
C GLN A 170 32.64 -7.89 -8.65
N ASP A 171 32.53 -9.21 -8.50
CA ASP A 171 31.58 -10.02 -9.26
C ASP A 171 30.17 -9.99 -8.63
N LEU A 172 30.04 -9.43 -7.42
CA LEU A 172 28.81 -9.35 -6.66
C LEU A 172 28.16 -7.96 -6.78
N SER A 173 26.83 -7.92 -6.71
CA SER A 173 26.06 -6.66 -6.66
C SER A 173 24.84 -6.78 -5.74
N GLY A 174 24.28 -5.64 -5.35
CA GLY A 174 23.07 -5.57 -4.52
C GLY A 174 23.26 -6.24 -3.14
N ASP A 175 22.23 -6.95 -2.67
CA ASP A 175 22.22 -7.56 -1.34
C ASP A 175 23.24 -8.68 -1.17
N ALA A 176 23.66 -9.34 -2.27
CA ALA A 176 24.69 -10.37 -2.22
C ALA A 176 26.05 -9.77 -1.87
N LEU A 177 26.38 -8.62 -2.49
CA LEU A 177 27.60 -7.87 -2.19
C LEU A 177 27.61 -7.36 -0.74
N LEU A 178 26.51 -6.80 -0.26
CA LEU A 178 26.43 -6.26 1.10
C LEU A 178 26.57 -7.34 2.17
N ARG A 179 25.95 -8.51 1.95
CA ARG A 179 26.11 -9.68 2.84
C ARG A 179 27.55 -10.18 2.88
N GLU A 180 28.19 -10.28 1.72
CA GLU A 180 29.59 -10.71 1.65
C GLU A 180 30.52 -9.68 2.30
N LEU A 181 30.33 -8.39 2.03
CA LEU A 181 31.14 -7.31 2.62
C LEU A 181 31.03 -7.20 4.15
N ALA A 182 29.91 -7.60 4.73
CA ALA A 182 29.71 -7.59 6.18
C ALA A 182 30.52 -8.67 6.91
N GLY A 183 30.88 -9.77 6.21
CA GLY A 183 31.56 -10.92 6.81
C GLY A 183 32.94 -11.25 6.22
N SER A 184 33.36 -10.56 5.16
CA SER A 184 34.62 -10.85 4.45
C SER A 184 35.64 -9.72 4.57
N TYR A 185 36.90 -10.03 4.22
CA TYR A 185 37.97 -9.05 4.15
C TYR A 185 37.98 -8.34 2.79
N LEU A 186 38.46 -7.09 2.81
CA LEU A 186 38.72 -6.27 1.65
C LEU A 186 40.16 -6.48 1.15
N ALA A 187 41.13 -6.42 2.07
CA ALA A 187 42.55 -6.54 1.74
C ALA A 187 43.35 -7.16 2.90
N ILE A 188 44.46 -7.82 2.59
CA ILE A 188 45.44 -8.33 3.55
C ILE A 188 46.76 -7.59 3.34
N LEU A 189 47.29 -7.04 4.43
CA LEU A 189 48.49 -6.21 4.45
C LEU A 189 49.54 -6.79 5.41
N GLU A 190 50.80 -6.53 5.13
CA GLU A 190 51.91 -6.74 6.04
C GLU A 190 52.49 -5.36 6.45
N PRO A 191 51.95 -4.73 7.52
CA PRO A 191 52.47 -3.47 8.06
C PRO A 191 53.79 -3.66 8.82
N ARG A 192 54.59 -2.60 8.93
CA ARG A 192 55.77 -2.62 9.81
C ARG A 192 55.35 -2.43 11.26
N ALA A 193 56.14 -2.94 12.20
CA ALA A 193 55.86 -2.82 13.63
C ALA A 193 55.63 -1.37 14.10
N ALA A 194 56.38 -0.40 13.57
CA ALA A 194 56.19 1.02 13.87
C ALA A 194 54.83 1.55 13.38
N ASP A 195 54.40 1.14 12.19
CA ASP A 195 53.12 1.54 11.61
C ASP A 195 51.94 0.92 12.37
N VAL A 196 52.10 -0.30 12.90
CA VAL A 196 51.12 -0.96 13.77
C VAL A 196 50.92 -0.19 15.08
N GLN A 197 51.99 0.30 15.71
CA GLN A 197 51.88 1.10 16.93
C GLN A 197 51.16 2.44 16.66
N ALA A 198 51.50 3.11 15.55
CA ALA A 198 50.84 4.34 15.15
C ALA A 198 49.35 4.13 14.83
N LEU A 199 49.01 2.97 14.26
CA LEU A 199 47.65 2.57 13.97
C LEU A 199 46.84 2.30 15.25
N ALA A 200 47.42 1.55 16.19
CA ALA A 200 46.79 1.24 17.47
C ALA A 200 46.47 2.50 18.29
N ALA A 201 47.29 3.55 18.17
CA ALA A 201 47.06 4.83 18.83
C ALA A 201 45.87 5.63 18.23
N ARG A 202 45.48 5.37 16.98
CA ARG A 202 44.42 6.11 16.26
C ARG A 202 43.09 5.37 16.20
N CYS A 203 43.11 4.03 16.31
CA CYS A 203 41.93 3.20 16.19
C CYS A 203 41.37 2.83 17.57
N LEU A 204 40.09 2.48 17.58
CA LEU A 204 39.32 2.20 18.78
C LEU A 204 39.35 0.71 19.10
N SER A 205 39.26 0.38 20.39
CA SER A 205 38.88 -0.96 20.82
C SER A 205 37.42 -1.26 20.43
N GLN A 206 37.02 -2.54 20.48
CA GLN A 206 35.65 -2.93 20.18
C GLN A 206 34.62 -2.23 21.08
N GLN A 207 34.89 -2.12 22.38
CA GLN A 207 34.00 -1.44 23.32
C GLN A 207 33.87 0.05 22.99
N GLN A 208 34.99 0.73 22.79
CA GLN A 208 35.01 2.16 22.41
C GLN A 208 34.29 2.40 21.08
N TYR A 209 34.40 1.49 20.12
CA TYR A 209 33.69 1.59 18.85
C TYR A 209 32.17 1.44 19.02
N VAL A 210 31.71 0.50 19.84
CA VAL A 210 30.28 0.31 20.14
C VAL A 210 29.72 1.56 20.83
N GLU A 211 30.41 2.10 21.83
CA GLU A 211 30.03 3.33 22.52
C GLU A 211 29.93 4.52 21.56
N ARG A 212 30.95 4.71 20.70
CA ARG A 212 30.94 5.77 19.68
C ARG A 212 29.78 5.60 18.71
N ARG A 213 29.43 4.37 18.33
CA ARG A 213 28.28 4.12 17.46
C ARG A 213 26.96 4.48 18.11
N GLN A 214 26.78 4.15 19.39
CA GLN A 214 25.57 4.48 20.14
C GLN A 214 25.43 5.99 20.28
N ALA A 215 26.52 6.69 20.62
CA ALA A 215 26.53 8.16 20.69
C ALA A 215 26.15 8.83 19.36
N ARG A 216 26.67 8.35 18.22
CA ARG A 216 26.25 8.86 16.90
C ARG A 216 24.77 8.60 16.62
N GLN A 217 24.22 7.47 17.06
CA GLN A 217 22.82 7.16 16.84
C GLN A 217 21.90 8.05 17.68
N SER A 218 22.27 8.36 18.93
CA SER A 218 21.53 9.31 19.75
C SER A 218 21.61 10.73 19.17
N GLU A 219 22.78 11.17 18.72
CA GLU A 219 22.94 12.48 18.07
C GLU A 219 22.09 12.60 16.79
N GLN A 220 22.12 11.57 15.92
CA GLN A 220 21.29 11.54 14.71
C GLN A 220 19.79 11.50 15.03
N GLN A 221 19.39 10.80 16.08
CA GLN A 221 18.00 10.75 16.51
C GLN A 221 17.54 12.09 17.07
N GLU A 222 18.36 12.73 17.91
CA GLU A 222 18.08 14.07 18.43
C GLU A 222 18.02 15.10 17.29
N GLU A 223 18.93 15.04 16.33
CA GLU A 223 18.90 15.93 15.15
C GLU A 223 17.66 15.68 14.29
N MET A 224 17.25 14.42 14.11
CA MET A 224 16.01 14.08 13.40
C MET A 224 14.77 14.55 14.15
N GLU A 225 14.75 14.43 15.48
CA GLU A 225 13.67 14.93 16.33
C GLU A 225 13.60 16.46 16.30
N LEU A 226 14.74 17.15 16.30
CA LEU A 226 14.84 18.61 16.14
C LEU A 226 14.39 19.06 14.76
N GLN A 227 14.84 18.41 13.69
CA GLN A 227 14.37 18.70 12.33
C GLN A 227 12.87 18.43 12.20
N HIS A 228 12.34 17.36 12.81
CA HIS A 228 10.91 17.09 12.83
C HIS A 228 10.13 18.11 13.68
N ALA A 229 10.77 18.67 14.71
CA ALA A 229 10.21 19.75 15.52
C ALA A 229 10.24 21.11 14.80
N GLU A 230 11.30 21.45 14.06
CA GLU A 230 11.39 22.66 13.23
C GLU A 230 10.49 22.57 11.97
N LEU A 231 10.35 21.37 11.41
CA LEU A 231 9.41 21.08 10.32
C LEU A 231 7.98 20.83 10.82
N ARG A 232 7.66 21.08 12.10
CA ARG A 232 6.30 21.44 12.47
C ARG A 232 6.13 22.91 12.09
N PRO A 233 5.57 23.22 10.91
CA PRO A 233 5.25 24.60 10.61
C PRO A 233 4.25 25.09 11.67
N GLU A 234 4.63 26.11 12.42
CA GLU A 234 3.67 26.93 13.14
C GLU A 234 2.74 27.57 12.09
N GLY A 235 1.65 26.86 11.74
CA GLY A 235 0.63 27.30 10.80
C GLY A 235 0.55 26.59 9.45
N GLY A 236 1.35 25.56 9.18
CA GLY A 236 1.28 24.80 7.93
C GLY A 236 0.51 23.50 8.08
N ALA A 237 -0.70 23.42 7.54
CA ALA A 237 -1.47 22.19 7.48
C ALA A 237 -0.64 21.06 6.86
N VAL A 238 -0.25 20.06 7.66
CA VAL A 238 0.30 18.80 7.17
C VAL A 238 -0.73 18.21 6.21
N GLN A 239 -0.44 18.32 4.90
CA GLN A 239 -1.29 17.80 3.84
C GLN A 239 -1.40 16.29 4.02
N GLY A 240 -2.53 15.84 4.58
CA GLY A 240 -2.90 14.42 4.64
C GLY A 240 -3.42 13.93 5.99
N ALA A 241 -3.20 14.67 7.09
CA ALA A 241 -3.78 14.30 8.37
C ALA A 241 -5.28 14.65 8.38
N VAL A 242 -6.14 13.63 8.26
CA VAL A 242 -7.60 13.82 8.35
C VAL A 242 -7.95 14.22 9.78
N PHE A 243 -8.22 15.50 10.00
CA PHE A 243 -8.66 16.02 11.30
C PHE A 243 -10.17 15.80 11.50
N LEU A 244 -10.55 15.20 12.64
CA LEU A 244 -11.95 15.08 13.03
C LEU A 244 -12.44 16.42 13.61
N PRO A 245 -13.45 17.07 13.01
CA PRO A 245 -13.90 18.39 13.46
C PRO A 245 -14.56 18.33 14.85
N GLY A 246 -14.33 19.39 15.65
CA GLY A 246 -14.92 19.57 16.98
C GLY A 246 -14.09 18.98 18.13
N SER A 247 -14.48 19.32 19.36
CA SER A 247 -13.85 18.84 20.60
C SER A 247 -13.87 17.31 20.73
N CYS A 248 -12.78 16.73 21.23
CA CYS A 248 -12.65 15.30 21.52
C CYS A 248 -13.56 14.81 22.66
N GLU A 249 -14.16 15.71 23.44
CA GLU A 249 -15.19 15.39 24.44
C GLU A 249 -16.47 14.86 23.80
N ARG A 250 -16.78 15.30 22.56
CA ARG A 250 -17.97 14.87 21.85
C ARG A 250 -17.83 13.40 21.40
N PRO A 251 -18.92 12.62 21.40
CA PRO A 251 -18.90 11.25 20.92
C PRO A 251 -18.38 11.14 19.48
N PHE A 252 -17.68 10.05 19.17
CA PHE A 252 -17.08 9.81 17.86
C PHE A 252 -18.05 10.07 16.70
N PHE A 253 -19.27 9.54 16.77
CA PHE A 253 -20.25 9.65 15.68
C PHE A 253 -20.70 11.08 15.40
N VAL A 254 -20.71 11.96 16.41
CA VAL A 254 -21.03 13.38 16.23
C VAL A 254 -19.93 14.08 15.44
N ARG A 255 -18.66 13.80 15.77
CA ARG A 255 -17.50 14.32 15.02
C ARG A 255 -17.46 13.76 13.60
N LEU A 256 -17.75 12.46 13.44
CA LEU A 256 -17.81 11.79 12.14
C LEU A 256 -18.90 12.37 11.22
N ASN A 257 -20.10 12.59 11.74
CA ASN A 257 -21.19 13.17 10.95
C ASN A 257 -20.90 14.61 10.53
N ARG A 258 -20.25 15.40 11.39
CA ARG A 258 -19.77 16.75 11.03
C ARG A 258 -18.70 16.68 9.94
N LEU A 259 -17.74 15.76 10.05
CA LEU A 259 -16.73 15.54 9.02
C LEU A 259 -17.41 15.25 7.68
N ARG A 260 -18.31 14.28 7.62
CA ARG A 260 -19.01 13.90 6.38
C ARG A 260 -19.86 15.03 5.81
N ALA A 261 -20.63 15.73 6.65
CA ALA A 261 -21.44 16.87 6.22
C ALA A 261 -20.59 18.02 5.63
N SER A 262 -19.33 18.13 6.04
CA SER A 262 -18.38 19.13 5.52
C SER A 262 -17.67 18.70 4.23
N GLN A 263 -17.61 17.39 3.92
CA GLN A 263 -16.92 16.89 2.74
C GLN A 263 -17.63 17.29 1.44
N ALA A 264 -16.85 17.62 0.42
CA ALA A 264 -17.38 17.96 -0.90
C ALA A 264 -18.21 16.83 -1.52
N CYS A 265 -17.86 15.57 -1.22
CA CYS A 265 -18.57 14.39 -1.71
C CYS A 265 -20.07 14.43 -1.32
N ASP A 266 -20.38 14.78 -0.06
CA ASP A 266 -21.76 14.90 0.44
C ASP A 266 -22.54 16.01 -0.30
N ARG A 267 -21.88 17.11 -0.68
CA ARG A 267 -22.50 18.22 -1.42
C ARG A 267 -22.82 17.86 -2.88
N VAL A 268 -22.08 16.92 -3.46
CA VAL A 268 -22.27 16.46 -4.85
C VAL A 268 -23.20 15.24 -4.92
N ALA A 269 -23.18 14.40 -3.88
CA ALA A 269 -23.95 13.16 -3.82
C ALA A 269 -25.46 13.36 -4.03
N TYR A 270 -26.12 14.19 -3.22
CA TYR A 270 -27.57 14.37 -3.33
C TYR A 270 -28.01 15.02 -4.66
N PRO A 271 -27.34 16.07 -5.18
CA PRO A 271 -27.62 16.58 -6.51
C PRO A 271 -27.46 15.52 -7.61
N LEU A 272 -26.40 14.71 -7.55
CA LEU A 272 -26.17 13.64 -8.52
C LEU A 272 -27.29 12.60 -8.47
N VAL A 273 -27.66 12.14 -7.27
CA VAL A 273 -28.77 11.19 -7.06
C VAL A 273 -30.09 11.75 -7.59
N MET A 274 -30.39 13.02 -7.31
CA MET A 274 -31.58 13.71 -7.81
C MET A 274 -31.59 13.80 -9.34
N ILE A 275 -30.48 14.22 -9.96
CA ILE A 275 -30.34 14.35 -11.41
C ILE A 275 -30.50 12.98 -12.08
N LEU A 276 -29.84 11.94 -11.57
CA LEU A 276 -29.96 10.59 -12.09
C LEU A 276 -31.41 10.06 -12.00
N ALA A 277 -32.11 10.31 -10.89
CA ALA A 277 -33.50 9.93 -10.72
C ALA A 277 -34.42 10.65 -11.73
N LEU A 278 -34.27 11.96 -11.90
CA LEU A 278 -35.03 12.76 -12.85
C LEU A 278 -34.76 12.37 -14.30
N MET A 279 -33.49 12.15 -14.67
CA MET A 279 -33.13 11.69 -16.02
C MET A 279 -33.72 10.31 -16.31
N THR A 280 -33.70 9.41 -15.32
CA THR A 280 -34.30 8.08 -15.46
C THR A 280 -35.83 8.18 -15.59
N ALA A 281 -36.48 9.03 -14.80
CA ALA A 281 -37.92 9.27 -14.89
C ALA A 281 -38.30 9.85 -16.27
N ALA A 282 -37.58 10.87 -16.74
CA ALA A 282 -37.82 11.51 -18.04
C ALA A 282 -37.60 10.53 -19.21
N ARG A 283 -36.49 9.76 -19.21
CA ARG A 283 -36.18 8.80 -20.26
C ARG A 283 -37.16 7.62 -20.29
N SER A 284 -37.74 7.29 -19.15
CA SER A 284 -38.70 6.20 -18.98
C SER A 284 -40.16 6.63 -19.11
N TRP A 285 -40.40 7.93 -19.32
CA TRP A 285 -41.73 8.52 -19.44
C TRP A 285 -42.50 7.87 -20.60
N GLY A 286 -43.73 7.43 -20.33
CA GLY A 286 -44.59 6.73 -21.30
C GLY A 286 -44.19 5.28 -21.62
N ARG A 287 -43.00 4.80 -21.21
CA ARG A 287 -42.55 3.41 -21.42
C ARG A 287 -42.60 2.56 -20.16
N SER A 288 -42.60 3.18 -18.98
CA SER A 288 -42.57 2.49 -17.69
C SER A 288 -43.93 2.44 -17.00
N VAL A 289 -44.04 1.59 -15.97
CA VAL A 289 -45.20 1.57 -15.07
C VAL A 289 -45.33 2.95 -14.42
N PRO A 290 -46.54 3.55 -14.36
CA PRO A 290 -46.77 4.81 -13.67
C PRO A 290 -46.21 4.83 -12.24
N GLY A 291 -46.32 3.71 -11.52
CA GLY A 291 -45.75 3.54 -10.17
C GLY A 291 -44.22 3.69 -10.12
N ALA A 292 -43.48 3.24 -11.14
CA ALA A 292 -42.02 3.42 -11.18
C ALA A 292 -41.62 4.89 -11.41
N ILE A 293 -42.38 5.60 -12.25
CA ILE A 293 -42.18 7.04 -12.48
C ILE A 293 -42.51 7.83 -11.22
N ALA A 294 -43.67 7.57 -10.60
CA ALA A 294 -44.07 8.21 -9.34
C ALA A 294 -43.02 7.97 -8.25
N PHE A 295 -42.49 6.75 -8.16
CA PHE A 295 -41.42 6.40 -7.24
C PHE A 295 -40.13 7.22 -7.50
N LEU A 296 -39.67 7.31 -8.74
CA LEU A 296 -38.48 8.09 -9.10
C LEU A 296 -38.65 9.60 -8.81
N LEU A 297 -39.85 10.14 -9.04
CA LEU A 297 -40.18 11.52 -8.70
C LEU A 297 -40.17 11.73 -7.18
N ALA A 298 -40.80 10.84 -6.40
CA ALA A 298 -40.75 10.91 -4.93
C ALA A 298 -39.32 10.83 -4.40
N TYR A 299 -38.49 9.97 -4.99
CA TYR A 299 -37.08 9.84 -4.66
C TYR A 299 -36.28 11.12 -4.98
N ALA A 300 -36.52 11.74 -6.13
CA ALA A 300 -35.93 13.03 -6.49
C ALA A 300 -36.39 14.16 -5.55
N THR A 301 -37.66 14.18 -5.16
CA THR A 301 -38.20 15.14 -4.20
C THR A 301 -37.56 14.97 -2.81
N ALA A 302 -37.37 13.73 -2.35
CA ALA A 302 -36.68 13.47 -1.08
C ALA A 302 -35.21 13.93 -1.11
N ALA A 303 -34.51 13.72 -2.22
CA ALA A 303 -33.16 14.24 -2.42
C ALA A 303 -33.14 15.79 -2.42
N ALA A 304 -34.08 16.43 -3.12
CA ALA A 304 -34.23 17.89 -3.15
C ALA A 304 -34.50 18.48 -1.75
N ALA A 305 -35.40 17.85 -0.99
CA ALA A 305 -35.68 18.23 0.39
C ALA A 305 -34.44 18.11 1.29
N THR A 306 -33.62 17.07 1.08
CA THR A 306 -32.36 16.88 1.82
C THR A 306 -31.33 17.97 1.46
N ILE A 307 -31.20 18.33 0.19
CA ILE A 307 -30.36 19.46 -0.26
C ILE A 307 -30.82 20.77 0.38
N ALA A 308 -32.13 21.02 0.40
CA ALA A 308 -32.70 22.20 1.05
C ALA A 308 -32.41 22.22 2.55
N TRP A 309 -32.57 21.09 3.25
CA TRP A 309 -32.23 20.97 4.68
C TRP A 309 -30.75 21.25 4.94
N GLN A 310 -29.85 20.67 4.13
CA GLN A 310 -28.41 20.91 4.24
C GLN A 310 -28.05 22.40 4.11
N ARG A 311 -28.71 23.13 3.19
CA ARG A 311 -28.46 24.55 2.95
C ARG A 311 -29.10 25.46 4.01
N LEU A 312 -30.33 25.20 4.39
CA LEU A 312 -31.10 26.08 5.28
C LEU A 312 -30.78 25.87 6.76
N ARG A 313 -30.44 24.64 7.17
CA ARG A 313 -30.15 24.30 8.58
C ARG A 313 -28.95 23.35 8.69
N PRO A 314 -27.73 23.79 8.34
CA PRO A 314 -26.55 22.91 8.26
C PRO A 314 -26.20 22.21 9.59
N ALA A 315 -26.37 22.89 10.73
CA ALA A 315 -26.10 22.29 12.05
C ALA A 315 -27.09 21.17 12.42
N SER A 316 -28.38 21.38 12.11
CA SER A 316 -29.43 20.38 12.29
C SER A 316 -29.22 19.20 11.34
N TYR A 317 -28.94 19.48 10.06
CA TYR A 317 -28.63 18.46 9.07
C TYR A 317 -27.41 17.62 9.50
N ALA A 318 -26.31 18.22 9.92
CA ALA A 318 -25.13 17.48 10.37
C ALA A 318 -25.42 16.53 11.56
N THR A 319 -26.45 16.82 12.37
CA THR A 319 -26.85 15.95 13.49
C THR A 319 -27.73 14.79 13.01
N TRP A 320 -28.64 15.05 12.07
CA TRP A 320 -29.66 14.10 11.62
C TRP A 320 -29.40 13.47 10.25
N ARG A 321 -28.27 13.79 9.60
CA ARG A 321 -27.87 13.39 8.24
C ARG A 321 -28.07 11.91 7.92
N GLU A 322 -27.88 11.02 8.89
CA GLU A 322 -28.01 9.58 8.68
C GLU A 322 -29.45 9.14 8.40
N ALA A 323 -30.45 9.87 8.89
CA ALA A 323 -31.86 9.56 8.66
C ALA A 323 -32.27 9.72 7.18
N PRO A 324 -32.05 10.87 6.50
CA PRO A 324 -32.34 10.98 5.07
C PRO A 324 -31.43 10.09 4.23
N ALA A 325 -30.17 9.87 4.62
CA ALA A 325 -29.27 8.93 3.93
C ALA A 325 -29.80 7.49 3.97
N ALA A 326 -30.28 7.02 5.14
CA ALA A 326 -30.88 5.71 5.29
C ALA A 326 -32.20 5.59 4.53
N LEU A 327 -33.07 6.61 4.63
CA LEU A 327 -34.34 6.63 3.90
C LEU A 327 -34.12 6.56 2.40
N LEU A 328 -33.23 7.39 1.84
CA LEU A 328 -32.92 7.35 0.41
C LEU A 328 -32.26 6.02 0.02
N SER A 329 -31.36 5.48 0.85
CA SER A 329 -30.76 4.17 0.57
C SER A 329 -31.81 3.05 0.55
N LEU A 330 -32.76 3.02 1.49
CA LEU A 330 -33.86 2.05 1.48
C LEU A 330 -34.77 2.17 0.26
N LEU A 331 -34.99 3.41 -0.19
CA LEU A 331 -35.81 3.70 -1.35
C LEU A 331 -35.05 3.44 -2.67
N CYS A 332 -33.72 3.34 -2.71
CA CYS A 332 -32.97 3.44 -3.97
C CYS A 332 -33.38 2.48 -5.10
N LEU A 333 -33.90 1.29 -4.79
CA LEU A 333 -34.38 0.30 -5.77
C LEU A 333 -35.91 0.21 -5.89
N GLY A 334 -36.63 1.15 -5.28
CA GLY A 334 -38.09 1.21 -5.25
C GLY A 334 -38.72 -0.05 -4.65
N LEU A 335 -38.07 -0.65 -3.64
CA LEU A 335 -38.52 -1.89 -2.98
C LEU A 335 -38.81 -3.03 -3.99
N GLY A 336 -37.93 -3.19 -4.99
CA GLY A 336 -38.02 -4.23 -6.02
C GLY A 336 -38.59 -3.75 -7.37
N MET A 337 -39.18 -2.54 -7.42
CA MET A 337 -39.71 -1.97 -8.67
C MET A 337 -38.63 -1.78 -9.76
N ALA A 338 -37.38 -1.52 -9.34
CA ALA A 338 -36.26 -1.41 -10.27
C ALA A 338 -35.98 -2.73 -11.01
N GLY A 339 -36.15 -3.88 -10.36
CA GLY A 339 -36.02 -5.19 -11.00
C GLY A 339 -37.10 -5.44 -12.06
N ALA A 340 -38.35 -5.06 -11.77
CA ALA A 340 -39.44 -5.14 -12.73
C ALA A 340 -39.21 -4.22 -13.95
N HIS A 341 -38.67 -3.01 -13.73
CA HIS A 341 -38.27 -2.12 -14.81
C HIS A 341 -37.15 -2.73 -15.66
N MET A 342 -36.12 -3.32 -15.01
CA MET A 342 -34.99 -3.91 -15.71
C MET A 342 -35.39 -5.12 -16.54
N ARG A 343 -36.30 -5.96 -16.04
CA ARG A 343 -36.90 -7.07 -16.80
C ARG A 343 -37.56 -6.58 -18.10
N ARG A 344 -38.45 -5.59 -18.02
CA ARG A 344 -39.12 -5.03 -19.21
C ARG A 344 -38.15 -4.44 -20.22
N LYS A 345 -37.09 -3.81 -19.72
CA LYS A 345 -36.03 -3.29 -20.58
C LYS A 345 -35.30 -4.43 -21.30
N LEU A 346 -35.04 -5.54 -20.60
CA LEU A 346 -34.46 -6.73 -21.22
C LEU A 346 -35.38 -7.39 -22.25
N ASP A 347 -36.68 -7.46 -21.97
CA ASP A 347 -37.68 -7.98 -22.92
C ASP A 347 -37.72 -7.17 -24.24
N SER A 348 -37.27 -5.90 -24.22
CA SER A 348 -37.22 -5.05 -25.41
C SER A 348 -35.96 -5.24 -26.27
N TYR A 349 -34.94 -5.94 -25.77
CA TYR A 349 -33.76 -6.24 -26.58
C TYR A 349 -34.03 -7.44 -27.48
N ALA A 350 -33.62 -7.33 -28.75
CA ALA A 350 -33.63 -8.46 -29.66
C ALA A 350 -32.74 -9.59 -29.10
N VAL A 351 -33.23 -10.83 -29.19
CA VAL A 351 -32.41 -12.01 -28.93
C VAL A 351 -31.39 -12.06 -30.08
N PRO A 352 -30.07 -12.12 -29.80
CA PRO A 352 -29.08 -12.27 -30.85
C PRO A 352 -29.41 -13.53 -31.66
N ASP A 353 -29.64 -13.38 -32.97
CA ASP A 353 -29.85 -14.52 -33.86
C ASP A 353 -28.56 -15.35 -33.86
N GLU A 354 -28.60 -16.49 -33.16
CA GLU A 354 -27.54 -17.48 -33.30
C GLU A 354 -27.66 -18.08 -34.70
N ALA A 355 -26.78 -17.67 -35.62
CA ALA A 355 -26.67 -18.28 -36.93
C ALA A 355 -26.47 -19.80 -36.73
N PRO A 356 -27.46 -20.64 -37.06
CA PRO A 356 -27.42 -22.05 -36.76
C PRO A 356 -26.30 -22.69 -37.59
N GLY A 357 -25.22 -23.09 -36.92
CA GLY A 357 -24.15 -23.89 -37.53
C GLY A 357 -22.81 -23.17 -37.76
N ALA A 358 -22.56 -21.98 -37.19
CA ALA A 358 -21.20 -21.44 -37.20
C ALA A 358 -20.27 -22.36 -36.36
N PRO A 359 -19.30 -23.07 -36.97
CA PRO A 359 -18.41 -23.97 -36.24
C PRO A 359 -17.55 -23.15 -35.27
N LEU A 360 -17.48 -23.57 -34.01
CA LEU A 360 -16.60 -22.99 -32.99
C LEU A 360 -15.13 -23.13 -33.47
N PRO A 361 -14.46 -22.07 -33.94
CA PRO A 361 -13.11 -22.19 -34.46
C PRO A 361 -12.13 -22.35 -33.30
N GLY A 362 -11.20 -23.30 -33.40
CA GLY A 362 -10.16 -23.62 -32.41
C GLY A 362 -9.11 -22.53 -32.12
N ILE A 363 -9.43 -21.26 -32.36
CA ILE A 363 -8.67 -20.05 -31.94
C ILE A 363 -9.41 -19.40 -30.74
N ALA A 364 -10.14 -20.22 -29.97
CA ALA A 364 -11.32 -19.83 -29.21
C ALA A 364 -11.11 -19.08 -27.89
N THR A 365 -9.89 -18.87 -27.39
CA THR A 365 -9.70 -18.34 -26.02
C THR A 365 -9.92 -16.83 -25.91
N GLN A 366 -9.45 -16.02 -26.87
CA GLN A 366 -9.62 -14.57 -26.83
C GLN A 366 -11.07 -14.12 -27.10
N LEU A 367 -11.75 -14.74 -28.08
CA LEU A 367 -13.15 -14.41 -28.41
C LEU A 367 -14.12 -14.82 -27.29
N GLN A 368 -13.76 -15.86 -26.52
CA GLN A 368 -14.51 -16.26 -25.33
C GLN A 368 -14.38 -15.23 -24.20
N LEU A 369 -13.19 -14.65 -23.99
CA LEU A 369 -12.99 -13.69 -22.90
C LEU A 369 -13.81 -12.40 -23.12
N SER A 370 -13.86 -11.86 -24.34
CA SER A 370 -14.63 -10.66 -24.64
C SER A 370 -16.14 -10.90 -24.48
N THR A 371 -16.63 -12.07 -24.88
CA THR A 371 -18.03 -12.48 -24.71
C THR A 371 -18.38 -12.62 -23.22
N VAL A 372 -17.53 -13.28 -22.44
CA VAL A 372 -17.71 -13.40 -20.98
C VAL A 372 -17.66 -12.03 -20.30
N ALA A 373 -16.72 -11.16 -20.67
CA ALA A 373 -16.59 -9.81 -20.12
C ALA A 373 -17.82 -8.94 -20.43
N SER A 374 -18.29 -8.96 -21.68
CA SER A 374 -19.50 -8.24 -22.10
C SER A 374 -20.74 -8.74 -21.35
N HIS A 375 -20.91 -10.06 -21.24
CA HIS A 375 -22.03 -10.64 -20.50
C HIS A 375 -21.94 -10.35 -19.00
N THR A 376 -20.73 -10.36 -18.43
CA THR A 376 -20.49 -9.99 -17.03
C THR A 376 -20.90 -8.54 -16.77
N ALA A 377 -20.54 -7.61 -17.67
CA ALA A 377 -20.96 -6.22 -17.58
C ALA A 377 -22.49 -6.07 -17.66
N THR A 378 -23.14 -6.86 -18.53
CA THR A 378 -24.61 -6.90 -18.61
C THR A 378 -25.22 -7.41 -17.31
N LEU A 379 -24.74 -8.53 -16.76
CA LEU A 379 -25.23 -9.06 -15.47
C LEU A 379 -25.01 -8.06 -14.33
N LEU A 380 -23.86 -7.39 -14.28
CA LEU A 380 -23.57 -6.36 -13.28
C LEU A 380 -24.53 -5.17 -13.40
N TYR A 381 -24.82 -4.71 -14.62
CA TYR A 381 -25.80 -3.66 -14.89
C TYR A 381 -27.22 -4.08 -14.49
N VAL A 382 -27.64 -5.27 -14.92
CA VAL A 382 -28.98 -5.83 -14.69
C VAL A 382 -29.24 -6.11 -13.21
N SER A 383 -28.21 -6.53 -12.47
CA SER A 383 -28.28 -6.78 -11.03
C SER A 383 -28.52 -5.52 -10.20
N LEU A 384 -28.32 -4.32 -10.79
CA LEU A 384 -28.35 -3.02 -10.12
C LEU A 384 -27.24 -2.83 -9.06
N ALA A 385 -26.26 -3.75 -9.00
CA ALA A 385 -25.15 -3.69 -8.04
C ALA A 385 -24.33 -2.40 -8.14
N VAL A 386 -24.08 -1.89 -9.35
CA VAL A 386 -23.34 -0.62 -9.54
C VAL A 386 -24.12 0.55 -8.95
N SER A 387 -25.44 0.58 -9.14
CA SER A 387 -26.31 1.61 -8.57
C SER A 387 -26.33 1.54 -7.05
N MET A 388 -26.47 0.33 -6.49
CA MET A 388 -26.36 0.10 -5.04
C MET A 388 -25.02 0.60 -4.49
N ALA A 389 -23.91 0.19 -5.11
CA ALA A 389 -22.56 0.58 -4.68
C ALA A 389 -22.36 2.10 -4.74
N THR A 390 -22.79 2.74 -5.82
CA THR A 390 -22.68 4.20 -6.01
C THR A 390 -23.44 4.94 -4.91
N ILE A 391 -24.65 4.49 -4.59
CA ILE A 391 -25.50 5.07 -3.54
C ILE A 391 -24.90 4.81 -2.16
N ALA A 392 -24.39 3.60 -1.89
CA ALA A 392 -23.71 3.27 -0.64
C ALA A 392 -22.48 4.15 -0.38
N LEU A 393 -21.70 4.42 -1.43
CA LEU A 393 -20.49 5.25 -1.33
C LEU A 393 -20.79 6.75 -1.25
N SER A 394 -21.94 7.17 -1.79
CA SER A 394 -22.39 8.57 -1.81
C SER A 394 -23.18 8.95 -0.56
N LEU A 395 -24.02 8.04 -0.04
CA LEU A 395 -24.88 8.24 1.13
C LEU A 395 -24.32 7.50 2.34
N ARG A 396 -23.06 7.79 2.69
CA ARG A 396 -22.34 7.07 3.76
C ARG A 396 -23.02 7.23 5.11
N MET A 397 -23.38 6.14 5.74
CA MET A 397 -23.94 6.05 7.10
C MET A 397 -22.94 5.41 8.05
N ARG A 398 -23.14 5.55 9.37
CA ARG A 398 -22.43 4.71 10.34
C ARG A 398 -22.64 3.23 10.06
N LEU A 399 -21.61 2.42 10.29
CA LEU A 399 -21.64 0.98 10.02
C LEU A 399 -22.89 0.29 10.63
N GLY A 400 -23.23 0.63 11.87
CA GLY A 400 -24.39 0.04 12.58
C GLY A 400 -25.74 0.29 11.91
N LEU A 401 -25.89 1.38 11.14
CA LEU A 401 -27.09 1.68 10.37
C LEU A 401 -26.98 1.20 8.93
N ALA A 402 -25.78 1.27 8.34
CA ALA A 402 -25.54 0.86 6.97
C ALA A 402 -25.81 -0.63 6.75
N VAL A 403 -25.36 -1.50 7.66
CA VAL A 403 -25.55 -2.96 7.55
C VAL A 403 -27.04 -3.35 7.41
N PRO A 404 -27.94 -2.98 8.34
CA PRO A 404 -29.35 -3.36 8.21
C PRO A 404 -30.03 -2.71 7.00
N VAL A 405 -29.69 -1.46 6.66
CA VAL A 405 -30.25 -0.79 5.48
C VAL A 405 -29.90 -1.54 4.20
N TRP A 406 -28.62 -1.87 3.99
CA TRP A 406 -28.18 -2.58 2.78
C TRP A 406 -28.64 -4.04 2.76
N ALA A 407 -28.82 -4.68 3.91
CA ALA A 407 -29.46 -5.99 4.01
C ALA A 407 -30.92 -5.95 3.54
N VAL A 408 -31.70 -4.94 3.93
CA VAL A 408 -33.08 -4.75 3.46
C VAL A 408 -33.10 -4.45 1.95
N VAL A 409 -32.21 -3.59 1.45
CA VAL A 409 -32.12 -3.30 0.01
C VAL A 409 -31.83 -4.58 -0.78
N ALA A 410 -30.84 -5.38 -0.37
CA ALA A 410 -30.54 -6.66 -1.01
C ALA A 410 -31.73 -7.65 -0.92
N ALA A 411 -32.35 -7.78 0.26
CA ALA A 411 -33.49 -8.68 0.47
C ALA A 411 -34.71 -8.32 -0.40
N THR A 412 -34.90 -7.04 -0.73
CA THR A 412 -35.97 -6.60 -1.65
C THR A 412 -35.60 -6.72 -3.13
N ALA A 413 -34.31 -6.75 -3.47
CA ALA A 413 -33.83 -6.89 -4.84
C ALA A 413 -33.79 -8.34 -5.32
N ILE A 414 -33.23 -9.24 -4.51
CA ILE A 414 -32.98 -10.65 -4.84
C ILE A 414 -34.23 -11.40 -5.36
N PRO A 415 -35.45 -11.20 -4.81
CA PRO A 415 -36.64 -11.90 -5.32
C PRO A 415 -36.93 -11.63 -6.81
N ALA A 416 -36.51 -10.48 -7.34
CA ALA A 416 -36.69 -10.13 -8.74
C ALA A 416 -35.75 -10.89 -9.69
N ASP A 417 -34.62 -11.40 -9.20
CA ASP A 417 -33.55 -12.00 -10.02
C ASP A 417 -34.04 -13.18 -10.85
N ARG A 418 -34.89 -14.05 -10.29
CA ARG A 418 -35.46 -15.19 -11.04
C ARG A 418 -36.31 -14.74 -12.22
N SER A 419 -37.05 -13.64 -12.04
CA SER A 419 -37.91 -13.09 -13.09
C SER A 419 -37.11 -12.43 -14.20
N ILE A 420 -35.97 -11.83 -13.85
CA ILE A 420 -35.02 -11.22 -14.78
C ILE A 420 -34.29 -12.31 -15.58
N CYS A 421 -33.83 -13.37 -14.92
CA CYS A 421 -33.14 -14.49 -15.56
C CYS A 421 -34.03 -15.33 -16.49
N ALA A 422 -35.36 -15.20 -16.38
CA ALA A 422 -36.30 -15.86 -17.29
C ALA A 422 -36.45 -15.14 -18.65
N VAL A 423 -35.86 -13.94 -18.82
CA VAL A 423 -35.96 -13.17 -20.06
C VAL A 423 -35.18 -13.88 -21.18
N PRO A 424 -35.74 -14.02 -22.41
CA PRO A 424 -35.11 -14.74 -23.52
C PRO A 424 -33.67 -14.30 -23.81
N TYR A 425 -33.38 -13.00 -23.68
CA TYR A 425 -32.04 -12.44 -23.85
C TYR A 425 -30.99 -13.09 -22.93
N LEU A 426 -31.31 -13.29 -21.65
CA LEU A 426 -30.40 -13.94 -20.68
C LEU A 426 -30.45 -15.47 -20.77
N ALA A 427 -31.50 -16.03 -21.36
CA ALA A 427 -31.67 -17.46 -21.58
C ALA A 427 -31.06 -17.95 -22.90
N ALA A 428 -30.47 -17.08 -23.73
CA ALA A 428 -29.76 -17.45 -24.95
C ALA A 428 -28.56 -18.37 -24.67
N LEU A 429 -28.21 -19.25 -25.60
CA LEU A 429 -27.16 -20.26 -25.39
C LEU A 429 -25.78 -19.63 -25.14
N ALA A 430 -25.41 -18.59 -25.89
CA ALA A 430 -24.20 -17.81 -25.62
C ALA A 430 -24.16 -17.24 -24.18
N ALA A 431 -25.27 -16.69 -23.70
CA ALA A 431 -25.39 -16.15 -22.34
C ALA A 431 -25.24 -17.25 -21.27
N ARG A 432 -25.84 -18.43 -21.49
CA ARG A 432 -25.71 -19.59 -20.58
C ARG A 432 -24.28 -20.09 -20.47
N ARG A 433 -23.55 -20.16 -21.59
CA ARG A 433 -22.12 -20.55 -21.59
C ARG A 433 -21.28 -19.56 -20.78
N ALA A 434 -21.50 -18.26 -20.99
CA ALA A 434 -20.81 -17.22 -20.22
C ALA A 434 -21.17 -17.27 -18.73
N GLN A 435 -22.44 -17.47 -18.38
CA GLN A 435 -22.88 -17.66 -16.99
C GLN A 435 -22.25 -18.89 -16.35
N GLN A 436 -22.17 -20.01 -17.08
CA GLN A 436 -21.54 -21.23 -16.59
C GLN A 436 -20.05 -21.02 -16.31
N ALA A 437 -19.32 -20.38 -17.23
CA ALA A 437 -17.90 -20.07 -17.04
C ALA A 437 -17.70 -19.16 -15.81
N LEU A 438 -18.52 -18.12 -15.67
CA LEU A 438 -18.45 -17.20 -14.52
C LEU A 438 -18.81 -17.89 -13.20
N HIS A 439 -19.84 -18.74 -13.20
CA HIS A 439 -20.25 -19.52 -12.04
C HIS A 439 -19.14 -20.48 -11.58
N HIS A 440 -18.47 -21.17 -12.52
CA HIS A 440 -17.31 -22.00 -12.20
C HIS A 440 -16.14 -21.18 -11.64
N ALA A 441 -15.81 -20.04 -12.25
CA ALA A 441 -14.74 -19.17 -11.79
C ALA A 441 -15.01 -18.65 -10.36
N LEU A 442 -16.23 -18.20 -10.06
CA LEU A 442 -16.61 -17.74 -8.72
C LEU A 442 -16.68 -18.88 -7.70
N SER A 443 -17.02 -20.10 -8.12
CA SER A 443 -16.96 -21.29 -7.26
C SER A 443 -15.55 -21.60 -6.77
N LEU A 444 -14.51 -21.09 -7.44
CA LEU A 444 -13.14 -21.18 -6.94
C LEU A 444 -12.94 -20.36 -5.65
N LEU A 445 -13.71 -19.28 -5.45
CA LEU A 445 -13.65 -18.46 -4.23
C LEU A 445 -14.15 -19.23 -2.99
N SER A 446 -15.07 -20.19 -3.17
CA SER A 446 -15.57 -21.02 -2.06
C SER A 446 -14.49 -21.92 -1.44
N PHE A 447 -13.40 -22.24 -2.17
CA PHE A 447 -12.31 -23.07 -1.62
C PHE A 447 -11.49 -22.39 -0.53
N VAL A 448 -11.65 -21.07 -0.35
CA VAL A 448 -11.04 -20.33 0.77
C VAL A 448 -11.80 -20.59 2.09
N LEU A 449 -13.01 -21.16 2.02
CA LEU A 449 -13.86 -21.41 3.19
C LEU A 449 -13.61 -22.79 3.80
N PRO A 450 -13.67 -22.92 5.13
CA PRO A 450 -13.49 -24.21 5.80
C PRO A 450 -14.61 -25.21 5.49
N MET A 451 -15.82 -24.74 5.18
CA MET A 451 -16.99 -25.57 4.85
C MET A 451 -17.84 -24.89 3.77
N PRO A 452 -17.52 -25.09 2.47
CA PRO A 452 -18.32 -24.52 1.39
C PRO A 452 -19.63 -25.30 1.20
N VAL A 453 -20.76 -24.60 1.16
CA VAL A 453 -22.10 -25.17 0.94
C VAL A 453 -22.55 -25.15 -0.52
N ALA A 454 -21.97 -24.29 -1.36
CA ALA A 454 -22.29 -24.23 -2.80
C ALA A 454 -22.10 -25.56 -3.55
N PRO A 455 -21.06 -26.39 -3.26
CA PRO A 455 -20.88 -27.69 -3.91
C PRO A 455 -22.01 -28.70 -3.65
N TRP A 456 -22.82 -28.50 -2.61
CA TRP A 456 -23.91 -29.41 -2.24
C TRP A 456 -25.15 -29.26 -3.11
N VAL A 457 -25.11 -28.32 -4.07
CA VAL A 457 -26.27 -27.99 -4.88
C VAL A 457 -25.90 -27.98 -6.36
N ARG A 458 -26.80 -28.53 -7.20
CA ARG A 458 -26.66 -28.52 -8.67
C ARG A 458 -27.66 -27.54 -9.26
N PRO A 459 -27.29 -26.27 -9.47
CA PRO A 459 -28.21 -25.27 -9.97
C PRO A 459 -28.54 -25.50 -11.45
N ASP A 460 -29.83 -25.40 -11.80
CA ASP A 460 -30.26 -25.26 -13.19
C ASP A 460 -29.78 -23.93 -13.81
N ASP A 461 -30.00 -23.74 -15.11
CA ASP A 461 -29.55 -22.53 -15.83
C ASP A 461 -30.10 -21.24 -15.19
N GLN A 462 -31.36 -21.26 -14.76
CA GLN A 462 -32.01 -20.09 -14.18
C GLN A 462 -31.47 -19.77 -12.77
N ALA A 463 -31.26 -20.80 -11.94
CA ALA A 463 -30.68 -20.66 -10.61
C ALA A 463 -29.22 -20.21 -10.65
N ARG A 464 -28.45 -20.61 -11.68
CA ARG A 464 -27.10 -20.08 -11.93
C ARG A 464 -27.11 -18.59 -12.23
N CYS A 465 -27.98 -18.15 -13.13
CA CYS A 465 -28.14 -16.73 -13.43
C CYS A 465 -28.57 -15.95 -12.17
N ALA A 466 -29.55 -16.47 -11.42
CA ALA A 466 -30.03 -15.81 -10.19
C ALA A 466 -28.93 -15.74 -9.11
N ALA A 467 -28.11 -16.79 -8.95
CA ALA A 467 -26.95 -16.76 -8.04
C ALA A 467 -25.97 -15.65 -8.41
N LEU A 468 -25.67 -15.47 -9.70
CA LEU A 468 -24.75 -14.43 -10.17
C LEU A 468 -25.29 -13.01 -9.91
N LEU A 469 -26.58 -12.78 -10.17
CA LEU A 469 -27.20 -11.47 -9.88
C LEU A 469 -27.22 -11.17 -8.37
N ALA A 470 -27.63 -12.15 -7.56
CA ALA A 470 -27.65 -12.02 -6.10
C ALA A 470 -26.24 -11.81 -5.53
N PHE A 471 -25.24 -12.56 -6.04
CA PHE A 471 -23.85 -12.34 -5.68
C PHE A 471 -23.41 -10.92 -6.00
N PHE A 472 -23.72 -10.39 -7.19
CA PHE A 472 -23.34 -9.03 -7.53
C PHE A 472 -23.99 -7.97 -6.62
N GLN A 473 -25.28 -8.13 -6.31
CA GLN A 473 -25.99 -7.26 -5.37
C GLN A 473 -25.36 -7.30 -3.97
N VAL A 474 -25.09 -8.49 -3.44
CA VAL A 474 -24.54 -8.66 -2.09
C VAL A 474 -23.07 -8.24 -2.03
N ALA A 475 -22.23 -8.73 -2.95
CA ALA A 475 -20.79 -8.48 -2.95
C ALA A 475 -20.46 -7.03 -3.33
N PHE A 476 -20.84 -6.61 -4.54
CA PHE A 476 -20.48 -5.29 -5.07
C PHE A 476 -21.45 -4.21 -4.60
N GLY A 477 -22.75 -4.52 -4.53
CA GLY A 477 -23.77 -3.55 -4.13
C GLY A 477 -23.77 -3.21 -2.64
N ALA A 478 -23.46 -4.16 -1.76
CA ALA A 478 -23.56 -3.97 -0.30
C ALA A 478 -22.23 -4.19 0.43
N LEU A 479 -21.63 -5.37 0.32
CA LEU A 479 -20.50 -5.80 1.14
C LEU A 479 -19.24 -4.95 0.93
N LEU A 480 -18.80 -4.74 -0.31
CA LEU A 480 -17.60 -3.94 -0.60
C LEU A 480 -17.73 -2.47 -0.12
N PRO A 481 -18.83 -1.75 -0.40
CA PRO A 481 -19.05 -0.42 0.18
C PRO A 481 -19.11 -0.40 1.71
N LEU A 482 -19.72 -1.42 2.32
CA LEU A 482 -19.78 -1.57 3.78
C LEU A 482 -18.39 -1.76 4.37
N LEU A 483 -17.57 -2.63 3.78
CA LEU A 483 -16.18 -2.86 4.20
C LEU A 483 -15.33 -1.60 4.05
N TYR A 484 -15.43 -0.92 2.91
CA TYR A 484 -14.76 0.35 2.70
C TYR A 484 -15.15 1.39 3.77
N THR A 485 -16.43 1.47 4.12
CA THR A 485 -16.93 2.35 5.18
C THR A 485 -16.43 1.92 6.55
N ALA A 486 -16.45 0.62 6.85
CA ALA A 486 -16.04 0.05 8.12
C ALA A 486 -14.55 0.30 8.40
N PHE A 487 -13.67 0.06 7.43
CA PHE A 487 -12.24 0.32 7.58
C PHE A 487 -11.93 1.81 7.72
N GLY A 488 -12.60 2.65 6.93
CA GLY A 488 -12.47 4.11 7.05
C GLY A 488 -12.91 4.61 8.43
N GLU A 489 -14.03 4.11 8.95
CA GLU A 489 -14.52 4.45 10.28
C GLU A 489 -13.61 3.94 11.39
N ALA A 490 -13.11 2.70 11.29
CA ALA A 490 -12.20 2.13 12.29
C ALA A 490 -10.90 2.94 12.40
N ARG A 491 -10.33 3.38 11.27
CA ARG A 491 -9.16 4.27 11.26
C ARG A 491 -9.46 5.61 11.93
N LEU A 492 -10.57 6.25 11.57
CA LEU A 492 -10.98 7.53 12.17
C LEU A 492 -11.28 7.37 13.67
N PHE A 493 -11.83 6.24 14.08
CA PHE A 493 -12.10 5.94 15.48
C PHE A 493 -10.82 5.84 16.31
N LEU A 494 -9.74 5.28 15.77
CA LEU A 494 -8.45 5.26 16.47
C LEU A 494 -7.83 6.64 16.63
N LEU A 495 -7.90 7.48 15.60
CA LEU A 495 -7.49 8.88 15.70
C LEU A 495 -8.31 9.58 16.79
N HIS A 496 -9.62 9.34 16.82
CA HIS A 496 -10.48 9.86 17.89
C HIS A 496 -10.04 9.40 19.29
N GLN A 497 -9.67 8.13 19.46
CA GLN A 497 -9.17 7.61 20.74
C GLN A 497 -7.82 8.22 21.12
N GLN A 498 -6.94 8.48 20.16
CA GLN A 498 -5.67 9.18 20.38
C GLN A 498 -5.92 10.63 20.83
N ASP A 499 -6.79 11.37 20.15
CA ASP A 499 -7.19 12.73 20.53
C ASP A 499 -7.72 12.78 21.98
N ARG A 500 -8.53 11.78 22.37
CA ARG A 500 -9.09 11.69 23.73
C ARG A 500 -8.01 11.43 24.77
N ARG A 501 -7.09 10.50 24.51
CA ARG A 501 -5.96 10.22 25.42
C ARG A 501 -5.06 11.44 25.59
N ALA A 502 -4.75 12.14 24.50
CA ALA A 502 -3.95 13.35 24.52
C ALA A 502 -4.61 14.46 25.34
N ALA A 503 -5.95 14.52 25.36
CA ALA A 503 -6.72 15.45 26.18
C ALA A 503 -6.99 14.96 27.62
N GLY A 504 -6.42 13.84 28.05
CA GLY A 504 -6.68 13.27 29.39
C GLY A 504 -8.10 12.72 29.58
N LEU A 505 -8.85 12.52 28.50
CA LEU A 505 -10.20 11.98 28.54
C LEU A 505 -10.19 10.45 28.53
N PRO A 506 -11.15 9.79 29.21
CA PRO A 506 -11.26 8.33 29.17
C PRO A 506 -11.61 7.86 27.74
N PRO A 507 -11.13 6.67 27.32
CA PRO A 507 -11.43 6.12 26.01
C PRO A 507 -12.94 5.85 25.85
N GLU A 508 -13.49 6.14 24.67
CA GLU A 508 -14.91 5.84 24.37
C GLU A 508 -15.10 4.30 24.31
N ARG A 509 -16.11 3.78 25.02
CA ARG A 509 -16.42 2.34 25.13
C ARG A 509 -17.81 2.03 24.55
N GLY A 510 -18.06 0.77 24.23
CA GLY A 510 -19.36 0.29 23.73
C GLY A 510 -19.23 -0.77 22.63
N LEU A 511 -20.37 -1.26 22.13
CA LEU A 511 -20.39 -2.27 21.07
C LEU A 511 -19.71 -1.76 19.78
N HIS A 512 -20.00 -0.53 19.36
CA HIS A 512 -19.37 0.06 18.17
C HIS A 512 -17.86 0.25 18.35
N ALA A 513 -17.43 0.76 19.51
CA ALA A 513 -16.01 0.89 19.84
C ALA A 513 -15.27 -0.45 19.75
N SER A 514 -15.89 -1.50 20.30
CA SER A 514 -15.35 -2.86 20.27
C SER A 514 -15.28 -3.41 18.85
N ALA A 515 -16.31 -3.17 18.04
CA ALA A 515 -16.34 -3.60 16.64
C ALA A 515 -15.23 -2.91 15.80
N TYR A 516 -15.02 -1.60 15.97
CA TYR A 516 -13.95 -0.89 15.27
C TYR A 516 -12.55 -1.33 15.72
N ALA A 517 -12.36 -1.55 17.03
CA ALA A 517 -11.10 -2.07 17.56
C ALA A 517 -10.80 -3.48 17.03
N TRP A 518 -11.80 -4.35 17.01
CA TRP A 518 -11.68 -5.69 16.44
C TRP A 518 -11.34 -5.64 14.95
N LEU A 519 -12.05 -4.82 14.16
CA LEU A 519 -11.80 -4.70 12.73
C LEU A 519 -10.38 -4.21 12.42
N TRP A 520 -9.88 -3.27 13.22
CA TRP A 520 -8.50 -2.79 13.11
C TRP A 520 -7.47 -3.86 13.49
N CYS A 521 -7.76 -4.64 14.52
CA CYS A 521 -6.90 -5.74 14.97
C CYS A 521 -6.82 -6.85 13.92
N VAL A 522 -7.96 -7.27 13.35
CA VAL A 522 -8.03 -8.31 12.31
C VAL A 522 -7.27 -7.91 11.04
N THR A 523 -7.21 -6.60 10.74
CA THR A 523 -6.42 -6.08 9.62
C THR A 523 -4.95 -5.84 9.98
N LEU A 524 -4.48 -6.31 11.14
CA LEU A 524 -3.13 -6.10 11.66
C LEU A 524 -2.67 -4.64 11.54
N GLY A 525 -3.49 -3.72 12.07
CA GLY A 525 -3.17 -2.30 12.04
C GLY A 525 -3.52 -1.61 10.72
N GLY A 526 -4.52 -2.12 9.99
CA GLY A 526 -4.92 -1.58 8.69
C GLY A 526 -3.99 -1.96 7.54
N SER A 527 -3.24 -3.06 7.67
CA SER A 527 -2.44 -3.61 6.58
C SER A 527 -3.31 -3.90 5.36
N SER A 528 -2.88 -3.41 4.20
CA SER A 528 -3.61 -3.59 2.93
C SER A 528 -3.72 -5.06 2.54
N ALA A 529 -2.68 -5.87 2.82
CA ALA A 529 -2.67 -7.30 2.53
C ALA A 529 -3.72 -8.07 3.35
N PHE A 530 -3.79 -7.81 4.66
CA PHE A 530 -4.79 -8.44 5.54
C PHE A 530 -6.20 -7.94 5.25
N THR A 531 -6.34 -6.66 4.89
CA THR A 531 -7.60 -6.09 4.43
C THR A 531 -8.08 -6.78 3.16
N ALA A 532 -7.21 -6.98 2.17
CA ALA A 532 -7.53 -7.70 0.95
C ALA A 532 -7.89 -9.17 1.22
N ALA A 533 -7.14 -9.85 2.09
CA ALA A 533 -7.45 -11.23 2.50
C ALA A 533 -8.83 -11.34 3.14
N LEU A 534 -9.17 -10.44 4.08
CA LEU A 534 -10.48 -10.39 4.72
C LEU A 534 -11.60 -10.13 3.69
N VAL A 535 -11.39 -9.19 2.76
CA VAL A 535 -12.33 -8.94 1.66
C VAL A 535 -12.54 -10.21 0.82
N CYS A 536 -11.46 -10.89 0.43
CA CYS A 536 -11.54 -12.14 -0.35
C CYS A 536 -12.33 -13.24 0.39
N VAL A 537 -12.09 -13.43 1.68
CA VAL A 537 -12.84 -14.40 2.50
C VAL A 537 -14.33 -14.05 2.52
N LEU A 538 -14.67 -12.79 2.77
CA LEU A 538 -16.07 -12.35 2.83
C LEU A 538 -16.77 -12.43 1.47
N LEU A 539 -16.05 -12.19 0.37
CA LEU A 539 -16.56 -12.42 -0.99
C LEU A 539 -16.81 -13.91 -1.26
N GLY A 540 -15.91 -14.79 -0.80
CA GLY A 540 -16.12 -16.24 -0.84
C GLY A 540 -17.38 -16.66 -0.08
N VAL A 541 -17.56 -16.16 1.16
CA VAL A 541 -18.78 -16.39 1.95
C VAL A 541 -20.02 -15.89 1.20
N ALA A 542 -19.98 -14.68 0.66
CA ALA A 542 -21.11 -14.12 -0.08
C ALA A 542 -21.47 -14.97 -1.30
N TRP A 543 -20.49 -15.44 -2.08
CA TRP A 543 -20.72 -16.34 -3.20
C TRP A 543 -21.37 -17.65 -2.75
N ASP A 544 -20.80 -18.28 -1.72
CA ASP A 544 -21.23 -19.59 -1.24
C ASP A 544 -22.70 -19.60 -0.80
N TYR A 545 -23.11 -18.60 -0.02
CA TYR A 545 -24.49 -18.45 0.43
C TYR A 545 -25.45 -18.04 -0.69
N THR A 546 -25.04 -17.14 -1.59
CA THR A 546 -25.92 -16.70 -2.69
C THR A 546 -26.16 -17.82 -3.71
N ALA A 547 -25.15 -18.65 -3.99
CA ALA A 547 -25.28 -19.86 -4.80
C ALA A 547 -26.19 -20.90 -4.14
N PHE A 548 -26.05 -21.13 -2.83
CA PHE A 548 -26.90 -22.06 -2.09
C PHE A 548 -28.38 -21.62 -2.05
N PHE A 549 -28.63 -20.34 -1.76
CA PHE A 549 -29.98 -19.82 -1.61
C PHE A 549 -30.72 -19.58 -2.93
N SER A 550 -30.02 -19.44 -4.06
CA SER A 550 -30.66 -19.27 -5.36
C SER A 550 -31.45 -20.51 -5.79
N VAL A 551 -31.02 -21.69 -5.34
CA VAL A 551 -31.63 -22.97 -5.69
C VAL A 551 -32.89 -23.24 -4.84
N PRO A 552 -34.02 -23.67 -5.45
CA PRO A 552 -35.22 -24.07 -4.73
C PRO A 552 -34.97 -25.14 -3.68
N VAL A 553 -35.69 -25.07 -2.55
CA VAL A 553 -35.50 -25.99 -1.40
C VAL A 553 -35.63 -27.46 -1.80
N HIS A 554 -36.55 -27.80 -2.71
CA HIS A 554 -36.76 -29.19 -3.16
C HIS A 554 -35.62 -29.76 -4.02
N GLN A 555 -34.71 -28.91 -4.52
CA GLN A 555 -33.52 -29.32 -5.27
C GLN A 555 -32.25 -29.37 -4.40
N ARG A 556 -32.35 -29.02 -3.11
CA ARG A 556 -31.23 -29.10 -2.17
C ARG A 556 -31.17 -30.52 -1.62
N SER A 557 -30.31 -31.35 -2.20
CA SER A 557 -30.01 -32.68 -1.65
C SER A 557 -29.07 -32.54 -0.46
N PHE A 558 -29.57 -32.77 0.76
CA PHE A 558 -28.72 -33.07 1.90
C PHE A 558 -28.38 -34.55 1.82
N GLY A 559 -27.29 -34.86 1.11
CA GLY A 559 -26.75 -36.21 0.98
C GLY A 559 -26.03 -36.67 2.23
#